data_AF-A0AAD4DTY6-F1
#
_entry.id   AF-A0AAD4DTY6-F1
#
_cell.length_a   1.000
_cell.length_b   1.000
_cell.length_c   1.000
_cell.angle_alpha   90.00
_cell.angle_beta   90.00
_cell.angle_gamma   90.00
#
_symmetry.space_group_name_H-M   'P 1'
#
loop_
_entity.id
_entity.type
_entity.pdbx_description
1 polymer ?
#
loop_
_entity_poly.entity_id
_entity_poly.type
_entity_poly.pdbx_seq_one_letter_code
_entity_poly.pdbx_strand_id
1 'polypeptide(L)'
;MSKHAGIIHHSPDQGILHLPLQEVDVRVWMVDISARVVLSQVFENVSDSPTSRAKYVFPLPASAAACAFELEHADGRVIVSVAKEKSEAAQASLSAIDAGRTAGLVEWVTHDIFTISIGSISARQKVTARLTVSALSLLNTFSEEQTLPMAIAERYGEIPAAMLDASTTNEDTFIKIAADVITSEKIQEICSPTHPTIARKHYKSRIGKKSERRMFVTWSSRTVLDKDFILTVHALGFDKPRCFAEVDPQGRDTIAMRADAIY
;
A
#
# COMPACT_ATOMS: atom_id res chain seq x y z
N MET A 1 3.70 -6.44 -15.93
CA MET A 1 3.31 -5.82 -14.66
C MET A 1 2.35 -4.67 -14.89
N SER A 2 1.57 -4.28 -13.87
CA SER A 2 0.69 -3.12 -13.96
C SER A 2 1.51 -1.84 -14.15
N LYS A 3 1.65 -1.42 -15.41
CA LYS A 3 2.18 -0.14 -15.89
C LYS A 3 1.32 1.07 -15.48
N HIS A 4 0.71 1.08 -14.29
CA HIS A 4 -0.44 1.97 -14.06
C HIS A 4 -0.52 2.56 -12.65
N ALA A 5 0.43 2.22 -11.77
CA ALA A 5 0.48 2.73 -10.39
C ALA A 5 1.54 3.84 -10.27
N GLY A 6 1.16 4.99 -9.70
CA GLY A 6 2.06 6.10 -9.44
C GLY A 6 1.38 7.47 -9.58
N ILE A 7 2.19 8.50 -9.76
CA ILE A 7 1.70 9.87 -9.96
C ILE A 7 1.62 10.20 -11.44
N ILE A 8 0.44 10.62 -11.88
CA ILE A 8 0.14 11.02 -13.25
C ILE A 8 -0.27 12.49 -13.32
N HIS A 9 0.06 13.17 -14.43
CA HIS A 9 -0.39 14.53 -14.71
C HIS A 9 -0.57 14.73 -16.22
N HIS A 10 -1.28 15.79 -16.62
CA HIS A 10 -1.45 16.10 -18.04
C HIS A 10 -0.25 16.90 -18.58
N SER A 11 0.13 16.59 -19.81
CA SER A 11 1.02 17.38 -20.64
C SER A 11 0.27 18.60 -21.22
N PRO A 12 0.94 19.72 -21.53
CA PRO A 12 0.37 20.81 -22.32
C PRO A 12 -0.26 20.34 -23.64
N ASP A 13 0.28 19.28 -24.25
CA ASP A 13 -0.19 18.70 -25.51
C ASP A 13 -1.29 17.61 -25.33
N GLN A 14 -1.97 17.62 -24.18
CA GLN A 14 -3.05 16.69 -23.79
C GLN A 14 -2.66 15.21 -23.56
N GLY A 15 -1.38 14.84 -23.67
CA GLY A 15 -0.89 13.52 -23.24
C GLY A 15 -0.90 13.33 -21.71
N ILE A 16 -0.80 12.09 -21.23
CA ILE A 16 -0.62 11.77 -19.80
C ILE A 16 0.85 11.48 -19.55
N LEU A 17 1.42 12.16 -18.55
CA LEU A 17 2.81 12.03 -18.11
C LEU A 17 2.87 11.41 -16.72
N HIS A 18 3.93 10.64 -16.49
CA HIS A 18 4.19 9.96 -15.22
C HIS A 18 5.40 10.58 -14.55
N LEU A 19 5.33 10.73 -13.23
CA LEU A 19 6.53 11.02 -12.45
C LEU A 19 7.38 9.76 -12.30
N PRO A 20 8.68 9.82 -12.60
CA PRO A 20 9.62 8.73 -12.34
C PRO A 20 9.61 8.30 -10.86
N LEU A 21 9.42 7.00 -10.64
CA LEU A 21 9.51 6.36 -9.34
C LEU A 21 10.98 6.09 -8.99
N GLN A 22 11.42 6.61 -7.85
CA GLN A 22 12.80 6.51 -7.37
C GLN A 22 12.96 5.39 -6.34
N GLU A 23 12.05 5.31 -5.37
CA GLU A 23 12.15 4.36 -4.27
C GLU A 23 10.78 3.81 -3.86
N VAL A 24 10.78 2.57 -3.38
CA VAL A 24 9.62 1.90 -2.80
C VAL A 24 10.03 1.26 -1.48
N ASP A 25 9.40 1.67 -0.38
CA ASP A 25 9.50 1.00 0.93
C ASP A 25 8.12 0.44 1.29
N VAL A 26 8.02 -0.87 1.40
CA VAL A 26 6.82 -1.56 1.83
C VAL A 26 7.04 -2.11 3.23
N ARG A 27 6.20 -1.68 4.17
CA ARG A 27 6.17 -2.22 5.53
C ARG A 27 4.87 -2.95 5.77
N VAL A 28 5.00 -4.16 6.28
CA VAL A 28 3.84 -5.00 6.58
C VAL A 28 3.86 -5.38 8.04
N TRP A 29 2.71 -5.24 8.69
CA TRP A 29 2.43 -5.78 10.02
C TRP A 29 1.35 -6.83 9.86
N MET A 30 1.75 -8.09 9.98
CA MET A 30 0.86 -9.23 9.91
C MET A 30 0.60 -9.74 11.33
N VAL A 31 -0.68 -9.84 11.68
CA VAL A 31 -1.15 -10.47 12.91
C VAL A 31 -2.13 -11.57 12.50
N ASP A 32 -1.65 -12.81 12.60
CA ASP A 32 -2.35 -13.99 12.10
C ASP A 32 -2.80 -13.82 10.64
N ILE A 33 -4.12 -13.78 10.39
CA ILE A 33 -4.69 -13.68 9.03
C ILE A 33 -4.92 -12.23 8.55
N SER A 34 -4.69 -11.24 9.42
CA SER A 34 -4.86 -9.82 9.14
C SER A 34 -3.52 -9.16 8.86
N ALA A 35 -3.48 -8.27 7.87
CA ALA A 35 -2.29 -7.50 7.55
C ALA A 35 -2.61 -6.00 7.39
N ARG A 36 -1.72 -5.18 7.95
CA ARG A 36 -1.63 -3.75 7.65
C ARG A 36 -0.38 -3.53 6.81
N VAL A 37 -0.54 -2.89 5.67
CA VAL A 37 0.52 -2.57 4.73
C VAL A 37 0.65 -1.05 4.66
N VAL A 38 1.87 -0.55 4.78
CA VAL A 38 2.22 0.84 4.48
C VAL A 38 3.17 0.82 3.29
N LEU A 39 2.69 1.34 2.17
CA LEU A 39 3.45 1.54 0.95
C LEU A 39 3.94 2.98 0.90
N SER A 40 5.25 3.18 0.88
CA SER A 40 5.88 4.49 0.66
C SER A 40 6.57 4.51 -0.70
N GLN A 41 6.21 5.46 -1.54
CA GLN A 41 6.76 5.63 -2.89
C GLN A 41 7.32 7.03 -3.06
N VAL A 42 8.60 7.11 -3.45
CA VAL A 42 9.28 8.39 -3.71
C VAL A 42 9.25 8.67 -5.21
N PHE A 43 8.67 9.81 -5.57
CA PHE A 43 8.61 10.30 -6.96
C PHE A 43 9.40 11.60 -7.10
N GLU A 44 9.92 11.86 -8.29
CA GLU A 44 10.64 13.09 -8.60
C GLU A 44 10.10 13.75 -9.87
N ASN A 45 9.76 15.03 -9.80
CA ASN A 45 9.54 15.84 -11.00
C ASN A 45 10.88 16.23 -11.61
N VAL A 46 11.32 15.44 -12.60
CA VAL A 46 12.59 15.67 -13.31
C VAL A 46 12.53 16.82 -14.32
N SER A 47 11.38 17.46 -14.53
CA SER A 47 11.25 18.58 -15.46
C SER A 47 11.61 19.93 -14.81
N ASP A 48 11.92 20.90 -15.65
CA ASP A 48 12.20 22.29 -15.24
C ASP A 48 10.93 23.14 -15.03
N SER A 49 9.76 22.51 -15.16
CA SER A 49 8.45 23.13 -14.94
C SER A 49 7.66 22.40 -13.86
N PRO A 50 6.78 23.10 -13.10
CA PRO A 50 5.82 22.42 -12.23
C PRO A 50 4.90 21.49 -13.03
N THR A 51 4.47 20.38 -12.43
CA THR A 51 3.42 19.55 -13.03
C THR A 51 2.09 20.33 -13.07
N SER A 52 1.21 19.96 -14.00
CA SER A 52 -0.21 20.29 -13.84
C SER A 52 -0.76 19.66 -12.57
N ARG A 53 -2.04 19.92 -12.25
CA ARG A 53 -2.75 19.14 -11.22
C ARG A 53 -2.56 17.65 -11.52
N ALA A 54 -2.05 16.93 -10.54
CA ALA A 54 -1.65 15.54 -10.67
C ALA A 54 -2.64 14.63 -9.93
N LYS A 55 -2.58 13.33 -10.20
CA LYS A 55 -3.35 12.31 -9.48
C LYS A 55 -2.40 11.20 -9.07
N TYR A 56 -2.55 10.70 -7.86
CA TYR A 56 -1.95 9.44 -7.45
C TYR A 56 -2.96 8.32 -7.70
N VAL A 57 -2.50 7.27 -8.38
CA VAL A 57 -3.30 6.13 -8.77
C VAL A 57 -2.63 4.85 -8.27
N PHE A 58 -3.39 3.99 -7.61
CA PHE A 58 -2.91 2.72 -7.08
C PHE A 58 -4.00 1.65 -7.15
N PRO A 59 -3.78 0.51 -7.84
CA PRO A 59 -4.74 -0.58 -7.84
C PRO A 59 -4.80 -1.24 -6.46
N LEU A 60 -5.99 -1.51 -5.95
CA LEU A 60 -6.20 -2.22 -4.70
C LEU A 60 -7.03 -3.48 -4.94
N PRO A 61 -6.64 -4.64 -4.37
CA PRO A 61 -7.47 -5.83 -4.48
C PRO A 61 -8.76 -5.64 -3.68
N ALA A 62 -9.84 -6.30 -4.09
CA ALA A 62 -11.15 -6.22 -3.43
C ALA A 62 -11.14 -6.66 -1.95
N SER A 63 -10.15 -7.46 -1.54
CA SER A 63 -9.94 -7.90 -0.15
C SER A 63 -9.19 -6.86 0.71
N ALA A 64 -8.79 -5.73 0.12
CA ALA A 64 -8.05 -4.67 0.78
C ALA A 64 -8.80 -3.34 0.79
N ALA A 65 -8.58 -2.55 1.83
CA ALA A 65 -9.17 -1.23 2.00
C ALA A 65 -8.06 -0.19 2.23
N ALA A 66 -8.11 0.92 1.49
CA ALA A 66 -7.27 2.08 1.79
C ALA A 66 -7.73 2.71 3.09
N CYS A 67 -6.85 2.76 4.09
CA CYS A 67 -7.14 3.33 5.41
C CYS A 67 -6.67 4.78 5.54
N ALA A 68 -5.53 5.12 4.92
CA ALA A 68 -4.96 6.45 4.99
C ALA A 68 -4.06 6.72 3.78
N PHE A 69 -4.00 7.97 3.34
CA PHE A 69 -3.03 8.43 2.36
C PHE A 69 -2.40 9.76 2.81
N GLU A 70 -1.08 9.86 2.65
CA GLU A 70 -0.30 11.05 2.93
C GLU A 70 0.61 11.36 1.73
N LEU A 71 0.74 12.64 1.40
CA LEU A 71 1.73 13.13 0.45
C LEU A 71 2.66 14.10 1.15
N GLU A 72 3.92 13.72 1.29
CA GLU A 72 4.97 14.53 1.88
C GLU A 72 5.84 15.15 0.78
N HIS A 73 5.95 16.47 0.79
CA HIS A 73 6.85 17.23 -0.08
C HIS A 73 8.23 17.36 0.57
N ALA A 74 9.28 17.50 -0.25
CA ALA A 74 10.65 17.68 0.22
C ALA A 74 10.86 18.91 1.14
N ASP A 75 9.95 19.90 1.12
CA ASP A 75 9.97 21.07 2.00
C ASP A 75 9.28 20.82 3.36
N GLY A 76 8.90 19.58 3.65
CA GLY A 76 8.26 19.15 4.90
C GLY A 76 6.75 19.34 4.94
N ARG A 77 6.13 19.82 3.86
CA ARG A 77 4.66 19.92 3.79
C ARG A 77 4.06 18.52 3.65
N VAL A 78 3.18 18.15 4.58
CA VAL A 78 2.44 16.89 4.55
C VAL A 78 0.97 17.18 4.26
N ILE A 79 0.45 16.59 3.18
CA ILE A 79 -0.96 16.60 2.85
C ILE A 79 -1.55 15.26 3.29
N VAL A 80 -2.44 15.29 4.27
CA VAL A 80 -3.15 14.09 4.76
C VAL A 80 -4.52 14.04 4.11
N SER A 81 -4.87 12.90 3.50
CA SER A 81 -6.22 12.71 2.96
C SER A 81 -7.18 12.35 4.10
N VAL A 82 -8.30 13.05 4.21
CA VAL A 82 -9.42 12.63 5.06
C VAL A 82 -10.40 11.84 4.21
N ALA A 83 -10.51 10.53 4.46
CA ALA A 83 -11.57 9.72 3.86
C ALA A 83 -12.92 10.22 4.40
N LYS A 84 -13.68 10.91 3.55
CA LYS A 84 -15.05 11.33 3.85
C LYS A 84 -16.02 10.47 3.06
N GLU A 85 -17.18 10.18 3.64
CA GLU A 85 -18.23 9.42 3.00
C GLU A 85 -18.72 10.13 1.71
N LYS A 86 -19.18 9.34 0.74
CA LYS A 86 -19.44 9.70 -0.67
C LYS A 86 -20.19 11.02 -0.88
N SER A 87 -21.20 11.33 -0.06
CA SER A 87 -22.00 12.55 -0.18
C SER A 87 -21.30 13.80 0.38
N GLU A 88 -20.50 13.65 1.44
CA GLU A 88 -19.84 14.78 2.09
C GLU A 88 -18.60 15.24 1.31
N ALA A 89 -17.89 14.32 0.66
CA ALA A 89 -16.70 14.64 -0.15
C ALA A 89 -17.05 15.47 -1.40
N ALA A 90 -18.14 15.12 -2.09
CA ALA A 90 -18.62 15.84 -3.27
C ALA A 90 -19.09 17.27 -2.92
N GLN A 91 -19.84 17.41 -1.82
CA GLN A 91 -20.33 18.71 -1.35
C GLN A 91 -19.18 19.62 -0.90
N ALA A 92 -18.21 19.07 -0.15
CA ALA A 92 -17.05 19.82 0.34
C ALA A 92 -16.10 20.25 -0.80
N SER A 93 -16.00 19.46 -1.88
CA SER A 93 -15.20 19.81 -3.06
C SER A 93 -15.79 21.00 -3.81
N LEU A 94 -17.10 20.99 -4.05
CA LEU A 94 -17.80 22.11 -4.70
C LEU A 94 -17.61 23.41 -3.90
N SER A 95 -17.70 23.35 -2.57
CA SER A 95 -17.47 24.51 -1.70
C SER A 95 -16.01 24.95 -1.58
N ALA A 96 -15.03 24.04 -1.75
CA ALA A 96 -13.60 24.38 -1.68
C ALA A 96 -13.08 25.00 -2.99
N ILE A 97 -13.62 24.55 -4.13
CA ILE A 97 -13.37 25.13 -5.47
C ILE A 97 -13.88 26.57 -5.53
N ASP A 98 -15.08 26.82 -4.98
CA ASP A 98 -15.67 28.15 -4.90
C ASP A 98 -14.87 29.11 -3.98
N ALA A 99 -14.07 28.56 -3.06
CA ALA A 99 -13.26 29.30 -2.10
C ALA A 99 -11.77 29.42 -2.48
N GLY A 100 -11.35 29.01 -3.68
CA GLY A 100 -9.97 29.18 -4.18
C GLY A 100 -8.88 28.45 -3.40
N ARG A 101 -9.22 27.41 -2.62
CA ARG A 101 -8.26 26.64 -1.79
C ARG A 101 -7.83 25.35 -2.48
N THR A 102 -6.51 25.11 -2.52
CA THR A 102 -5.89 23.88 -3.05
C THR A 102 -6.20 22.68 -2.13
N ALA A 103 -7.37 22.08 -2.28
CA ALA A 103 -7.75 20.84 -1.59
C ALA A 103 -7.49 19.63 -2.49
N GLY A 104 -6.77 18.63 -1.96
CA GLY A 104 -6.60 17.33 -2.61
C GLY A 104 -7.96 16.62 -2.68
N LEU A 105 -8.46 16.41 -3.90
CA LEU A 105 -9.76 15.81 -4.16
C LEU A 105 -9.61 14.30 -4.36
N VAL A 106 -10.12 13.48 -3.45
CA VAL A 106 -10.20 12.02 -3.64
C VAL A 106 -11.33 11.72 -4.61
N GLU A 107 -11.01 11.31 -5.84
CA GLU A 107 -11.97 10.79 -6.82
C GLU A 107 -11.65 9.31 -7.04
N TRP A 108 -12.42 8.42 -6.42
CA TRP A 108 -12.34 6.99 -6.74
C TRP A 108 -12.96 6.73 -8.11
N VAL A 109 -12.13 6.30 -9.05
CA VAL A 109 -12.57 5.84 -10.37
C VAL A 109 -12.49 4.32 -10.32
N THR A 110 -13.65 3.67 -10.19
CA THR A 110 -13.89 2.20 -10.15
C THR A 110 -13.53 1.46 -8.85
N HIS A 111 -14.17 0.29 -8.63
CA HIS A 111 -14.13 -0.48 -7.37
C HIS A 111 -12.73 -1.03 -7.01
N ASP A 112 -11.79 -1.04 -7.96
CA ASP A 112 -10.49 -1.73 -7.83
C ASP A 112 -9.28 -0.78 -7.94
N ILE A 113 -9.51 0.54 -8.08
CA ILE A 113 -8.43 1.54 -8.25
C ILE A 113 -8.60 2.69 -7.25
N PHE A 114 -7.66 2.78 -6.31
CA PHE A 114 -7.49 3.96 -5.47
C PHE A 114 -6.98 5.12 -6.31
N THR A 115 -7.72 6.22 -6.35
CA THR A 115 -7.28 7.45 -7.01
C THR A 115 -7.50 8.65 -6.10
N ILE A 116 -6.47 9.48 -5.96
CA ILE A 116 -6.54 10.75 -5.23
C ILE A 116 -5.89 11.86 -6.04
N SER A 117 -6.59 12.97 -6.20
CA SER A 117 -6.02 14.17 -6.80
C SER A 117 -5.05 14.81 -5.83
N ILE A 118 -3.84 15.02 -6.32
CA ILE A 118 -2.77 15.71 -5.61
C ILE A 118 -2.51 17.04 -6.32
N GLY A 119 -2.01 18.02 -5.57
CA GLY A 119 -1.71 19.34 -6.13
C GLY A 119 -0.62 19.29 -7.22
N SER A 120 -0.26 20.46 -7.75
CA SER A 120 0.94 20.59 -8.58
C SER A 120 2.19 20.24 -7.77
N ILE A 121 3.14 19.54 -8.39
CA ILE A 121 4.46 19.25 -7.83
C ILE A 121 5.46 20.16 -8.53
N SER A 122 6.25 20.90 -7.75
CA SER A 122 7.18 21.90 -8.29
C SER A 122 8.25 21.27 -9.18
N ALA A 123 8.86 22.07 -10.06
CA ALA A 123 10.02 21.66 -10.84
C ALA A 123 11.12 21.10 -9.93
N ARG A 124 11.78 20.01 -10.34
CA ARG A 124 12.88 19.36 -9.60
C ARG A 124 12.55 18.95 -8.17
N GLN A 125 11.26 18.83 -7.82
CA GLN A 125 10.82 18.48 -6.47
C GLN A 125 10.60 16.97 -6.32
N LYS A 126 11.06 16.42 -5.18
CA LYS A 126 10.71 15.08 -4.71
C LYS A 126 9.48 15.10 -3.82
N VAL A 127 8.64 14.08 -3.96
CA VAL A 127 7.48 13.84 -3.09
C VAL A 127 7.46 12.38 -2.66
N THR A 128 6.99 12.12 -1.44
CA THR A 128 6.77 10.78 -0.89
C THR A 128 5.28 10.56 -0.71
N ALA A 129 4.71 9.66 -1.51
CA ALA A 129 3.34 9.19 -1.33
C ALA A 129 3.34 7.99 -0.36
N ARG A 130 2.58 8.08 0.73
CA ARG A 130 2.38 6.99 1.69
C ARG A 130 0.93 6.54 1.65
N LEU A 131 0.69 5.29 1.26
CA LEU A 131 -0.62 4.66 1.28
C LEU A 131 -0.64 3.58 2.38
N THR A 132 -1.56 3.71 3.32
CA THR A 132 -1.86 2.67 4.33
C THR A 132 -3.06 1.86 3.86
N VAL A 133 -2.89 0.55 3.82
CA VAL A 133 -3.89 -0.42 3.38
C VAL A 133 -4.08 -1.45 4.48
N SER A 134 -5.32 -1.79 4.80
CA SER A 134 -5.63 -3.01 5.54
C SER A 134 -6.06 -4.07 4.54
N ALA A 135 -5.55 -5.30 4.71
CA ALA A 135 -5.87 -6.41 3.82
C ALA A 135 -6.13 -7.66 4.66
N LEU A 136 -7.08 -8.46 4.21
CA LEU A 136 -7.16 -9.86 4.60
C LEU A 136 -6.30 -10.71 3.70
N SER A 137 -5.51 -11.60 4.29
CA SER A 137 -4.91 -12.68 3.53
C SER A 137 -5.96 -13.77 3.34
N LEU A 138 -6.33 -14.02 2.08
CA LEU A 138 -7.20 -15.13 1.73
C LEU A 138 -6.41 -16.42 1.94
N LEU A 139 -6.78 -17.19 2.96
CA LEU A 139 -6.28 -18.54 3.19
C LEU A 139 -6.47 -19.35 1.91
N ASN A 140 -5.38 -19.64 1.19
CA ASN A 140 -5.46 -20.53 0.05
C ASN A 140 -5.21 -21.97 0.51
N THR A 141 -6.23 -22.79 0.25
CA THR A 141 -6.26 -24.27 0.20
C THR A 141 -6.28 -25.05 1.53
N PHE A 142 -7.29 -25.93 1.60
CA PHE A 142 -7.51 -26.97 2.59
C PHE A 142 -6.47 -28.11 2.47
N SER A 143 -5.24 -27.83 2.87
CA SER A 143 -4.24 -28.86 3.19
C SER A 143 -3.68 -28.60 4.58
N GLU A 144 -3.10 -29.59 5.23
CA GLU A 144 -2.45 -29.46 6.55
C GLU A 144 -1.33 -28.37 6.59
N GLU A 145 -0.99 -27.82 5.42
CA GLU A 145 -0.17 -26.63 5.21
C GLU A 145 -1.05 -25.39 5.00
N GLN A 146 -1.15 -24.53 6.03
CA GLN A 146 -1.85 -23.26 5.93
C GLN A 146 -0.93 -22.24 5.24
N THR A 147 -1.36 -21.70 4.09
CA THR A 147 -0.61 -20.70 3.31
C THR A 147 -1.34 -19.36 3.37
N LEU A 148 -0.66 -18.35 3.91
CA LEU A 148 -1.09 -16.95 3.81
C LEU A 148 -0.36 -16.28 2.65
N PRO A 149 -0.95 -16.16 1.44
CA PRO A 149 -0.36 -15.37 0.39
C PRO A 149 -0.50 -13.89 0.76
N MET A 150 0.64 -13.22 0.89
CA MET A 150 0.68 -11.78 0.98
C MET A 150 1.22 -11.25 -0.34
N ALA A 151 0.32 -11.02 -1.29
CA ALA A 151 0.65 -10.38 -2.56
C ALA A 151 0.73 -8.86 -2.33
N ILE A 152 1.94 -8.30 -2.42
CA ILE A 152 2.16 -6.84 -2.32
C ILE A 152 1.86 -6.12 -3.65
N ALA A 153 1.54 -6.86 -4.69
CA ALA A 153 1.01 -6.34 -5.94
C ALA A 153 0.08 -7.38 -6.58
N GLU A 154 -1.13 -6.98 -6.96
CA GLU A 154 -1.95 -7.74 -7.90
C GLU A 154 -2.37 -6.86 -9.09
N ARG A 155 -2.41 -7.53 -10.25
CA ARG A 155 -2.98 -7.13 -11.53
C ARG A 155 -4.48 -7.47 -11.54
N TYR A 156 -5.44 -6.56 -11.32
CA TYR A 156 -6.84 -6.83 -11.72
C TYR A 156 -7.61 -5.55 -12.10
N GLY A 157 -8.46 -5.69 -13.13
CA GLY A 157 -9.34 -4.66 -13.71
C GLY A 157 -9.07 -4.36 -15.19
N GLU A 158 -10.12 -4.17 -15.99
CA GLU A 158 -10.01 -3.53 -17.31
C GLU A 158 -9.58 -2.07 -17.10
N ILE A 159 -8.47 -1.71 -17.75
CA ILE A 159 -7.81 -0.41 -17.57
C ILE A 159 -8.58 0.63 -18.39
N PRO A 160 -8.91 1.82 -17.83
CA PRO A 160 -9.42 2.93 -18.62
C PRO A 160 -8.43 3.29 -19.73
N ALA A 161 -8.89 3.43 -20.97
CA ALA A 161 -8.02 3.60 -22.15
C ALA A 161 -6.98 4.72 -22.04
N ALA A 162 -7.25 5.75 -21.21
CA ALA A 162 -6.33 6.84 -20.90
C ALA A 162 -5.03 6.40 -20.19
N MET A 163 -4.95 5.18 -19.65
CA MET A 163 -3.81 4.71 -18.87
C MET A 163 -2.92 3.69 -19.62
N LEU A 164 -3.18 3.40 -20.91
CA LEU A 164 -2.50 2.32 -21.64
C LEU A 164 -1.01 2.62 -22.01
N ASP A 165 -0.59 3.89 -22.03
CA ASP A 165 0.74 4.33 -22.51
C ASP A 165 1.72 4.73 -21.37
N ALA A 166 1.46 4.24 -20.17
CA ALA A 166 1.84 4.85 -18.90
C ALA A 166 3.08 4.21 -18.20
N SER A 167 4.30 4.26 -18.75
CA SER A 167 5.44 3.84 -17.90
C SER A 167 6.77 4.52 -18.19
N THR A 168 7.30 5.21 -17.17
CA THR A 168 8.74 5.44 -17.00
C THR A 168 9.14 4.99 -15.59
N THR A 169 9.42 3.70 -15.43
CA THR A 169 10.20 3.21 -14.28
C THR A 169 11.66 3.55 -14.53
N ASN A 170 12.37 4.04 -13.51
CA ASN A 170 13.82 4.25 -13.60
C ASN A 170 14.52 2.88 -13.44
N GLU A 171 15.60 2.62 -14.18
CA GLU A 171 16.36 1.37 -14.05
C GLU A 171 16.98 1.19 -12.64
N ASP A 172 17.14 2.31 -11.92
CA ASP A 172 17.72 2.37 -10.57
C ASP A 172 16.69 2.39 -9.41
N THR A 173 15.41 2.07 -9.66
CA THR A 173 14.41 2.08 -8.58
C THR A 173 14.79 1.11 -7.46
N PHE A 174 14.99 1.63 -6.24
CA PHE A 174 15.27 0.81 -5.07
C PHE A 174 13.98 0.34 -4.42
N ILE A 175 13.83 -0.97 -4.24
CA ILE A 175 12.68 -1.59 -3.59
C ILE A 175 13.14 -2.25 -2.30
N LYS A 176 12.42 -1.98 -1.22
CA LYS A 176 12.61 -2.63 0.07
C LYS A 176 11.26 -3.08 0.60
N ILE A 177 11.22 -4.32 1.05
CA ILE A 177 10.05 -4.95 1.64
C ILE A 177 10.45 -5.47 3.01
N ALA A 178 9.69 -5.10 4.03
CA ALA A 178 9.87 -5.56 5.40
C ALA A 178 8.53 -6.00 5.98
N ALA A 179 8.49 -7.17 6.63
CA ALA A 179 7.30 -7.68 7.27
C ALA A 179 7.59 -8.08 8.72
N ASP A 180 6.78 -7.58 9.66
CA ASP A 180 6.69 -8.09 11.02
C ASP A 180 5.53 -9.08 11.06
N VAL A 181 5.83 -10.35 11.32
CA VAL A 181 4.87 -11.44 11.32
C VAL A 181 4.68 -11.90 12.75
N ILE A 182 3.46 -11.77 13.26
CA ILE A 182 3.02 -12.24 14.58
C ILE A 182 1.91 -13.25 14.36
N THR A 183 2.01 -14.40 15.00
CA THR A 183 0.97 -15.44 14.99
C THR A 183 0.62 -15.84 16.42
N SER A 184 -0.61 -16.30 16.63
CA SER A 184 -1.04 -16.78 17.95
C SER A 184 -0.46 -18.15 18.29
N GLU A 185 -0.16 -18.95 17.28
CA GLU A 185 0.49 -20.26 17.40
C GLU A 185 1.90 -20.24 16.81
N LYS A 186 2.62 -21.37 16.94
CA LYS A 186 3.99 -21.50 16.45
C LYS A 186 4.08 -21.37 14.92
N ILE A 187 4.97 -20.50 14.48
CA ILE A 187 5.42 -20.38 13.09
C ILE A 187 6.29 -21.59 12.79
N GLN A 188 5.88 -22.38 11.79
CA GLN A 188 6.63 -23.50 11.26
C GLN A 188 7.65 -23.01 10.24
N GLU A 189 7.20 -22.19 9.29
CA GLU A 189 8.03 -21.66 8.23
C GLU A 189 7.52 -20.31 7.71
N ILE A 190 8.44 -19.47 7.23
CA ILE A 190 8.11 -18.33 6.38
C ILE A 190 8.98 -18.44 5.13
N CYS A 191 8.37 -18.38 3.96
CA CYS A 191 9.03 -18.48 2.67
C CYS A 191 8.41 -17.49 1.68
N SER A 192 9.04 -17.35 0.51
CA SER A 192 8.45 -16.63 -0.61
C SER A 192 8.63 -17.48 -1.87
N PRO A 193 7.53 -17.98 -2.47
CA PRO A 193 7.62 -18.76 -3.70
C PRO A 193 8.11 -17.93 -4.88
N THR A 194 7.89 -16.61 -4.86
CA THR A 194 8.30 -15.72 -5.95
C THR A 194 9.68 -15.09 -5.75
N HIS A 195 10.08 -14.86 -4.50
CA HIS A 195 11.33 -14.19 -4.13
C HIS A 195 12.09 -15.00 -3.07
N PRO A 196 12.69 -16.16 -3.42
CA PRO A 196 13.27 -17.10 -2.45
C PRO A 196 14.43 -16.52 -1.63
N THR A 197 14.99 -15.37 -2.01
CA THR A 197 16.11 -14.69 -1.36
C THR A 197 15.73 -13.85 -0.14
N ILE A 198 14.52 -14.01 0.41
CA ILE A 198 14.12 -13.31 1.65
C ILE A 198 15.06 -13.62 2.82
N ALA A 199 15.41 -12.59 3.59
CA ALA A 199 16.10 -12.76 4.88
C ALA A 199 15.08 -12.81 6.02
N ARG A 200 15.34 -13.68 7.01
CA ARG A 200 14.42 -13.99 8.12
C ARG A 200 15.17 -13.85 9.45
N LYS A 201 14.53 -13.24 10.43
CA LYS A 201 15.09 -13.03 11.79
C LYS A 201 14.04 -13.28 12.85
N HIS A 202 14.36 -14.10 13.85
CA HIS A 202 13.49 -14.25 15.02
C HIS A 202 13.60 -13.04 15.94
N TYR A 203 12.47 -12.60 16.48
CA TYR A 203 12.48 -11.70 17.63
C TYR A 203 13.03 -12.42 18.87
N LYS A 204 13.65 -11.67 19.78
CA LYS A 204 14.06 -12.17 21.08
C LYS A 204 13.01 -11.78 22.12
N SER A 205 12.61 -12.74 22.94
CA SER A 205 11.82 -12.50 24.15
C SER A 205 12.61 -11.67 25.16
N ARG A 206 11.94 -11.18 26.21
CA ARG A 206 12.58 -10.48 27.35
C ARG A 206 13.71 -11.27 27.99
N ILE A 207 13.64 -12.60 27.96
CA ILE A 207 14.65 -13.52 28.49
C ILE A 207 15.68 -13.98 27.43
N GLY A 208 15.73 -13.31 26.27
CA GLY A 208 16.72 -13.57 25.21
C GLY A 208 16.44 -14.79 24.32
N LYS A 209 15.43 -15.61 24.64
CA LYS A 209 15.02 -16.77 23.80
C LYS A 209 14.40 -16.31 22.48
N LYS A 210 14.67 -17.04 21.39
CA LYS A 210 14.02 -16.82 20.10
C LYS A 210 12.50 -17.01 20.23
N SER A 211 11.74 -16.08 19.68
CA SER A 211 10.28 -16.21 19.57
C SER A 211 9.94 -17.25 18.51
N GLU A 212 9.01 -18.14 18.83
CA GLU A 212 8.41 -19.09 17.89
C GLU A 212 7.14 -18.53 17.23
N ARG A 213 6.70 -17.34 17.65
CA ARG A 213 5.42 -16.72 17.24
C ARG A 213 5.59 -15.35 16.61
N ARG A 214 6.84 -14.87 16.51
CA ARG A 214 7.16 -13.56 15.96
C ARG A 214 8.47 -13.58 15.20
N MET A 215 8.40 -13.21 13.93
CA MET A 215 9.54 -13.16 13.01
C MET A 215 9.52 -11.87 12.20
N PHE A 216 10.70 -11.41 11.83
CA PHE A 216 10.91 -10.28 10.93
C PHE A 216 11.47 -10.79 9.62
N VAL A 217 10.89 -10.35 8.51
CA VAL A 217 11.28 -10.71 7.15
C VAL A 217 11.71 -9.45 6.42
N THR A 218 12.78 -9.54 5.64
CA THR A 218 13.23 -8.46 4.77
C THR A 218 13.61 -8.97 3.40
N TRP A 219 13.32 -8.18 2.38
CA TRP A 219 13.77 -8.37 1.02
C TRP A 219 14.06 -7.01 0.38
N SER A 220 15.02 -6.95 -0.53
CA SER A 220 15.31 -5.71 -1.26
C SER A 220 15.87 -5.99 -2.64
N SER A 221 15.61 -5.10 -3.59
CA SER A 221 16.20 -5.10 -4.93
C SER A 221 16.54 -3.67 -5.36
N ARG A 222 17.50 -3.56 -6.28
CA ARG A 222 17.81 -2.31 -7.00
C ARG A 222 17.16 -2.25 -8.38
N THR A 223 16.39 -3.28 -8.72
CA THR A 223 15.60 -3.34 -9.94
C THR A 223 14.14 -3.34 -9.57
N VAL A 224 13.31 -2.96 -10.54
CA VAL A 224 11.87 -3.22 -10.47
C VAL A 224 11.61 -4.70 -10.20
N LEU A 225 10.50 -4.98 -9.52
CA LEU A 225 9.98 -6.34 -9.40
C LEU A 225 9.70 -6.87 -10.81
N ASP A 226 9.98 -8.14 -11.08
CA ASP A 226 9.65 -8.81 -12.35
C ASP A 226 8.32 -9.59 -12.25
N LYS A 227 7.96 -10.00 -11.03
CA LYS A 227 6.71 -10.64 -10.63
C LYS A 227 6.26 -10.17 -9.23
N ASP A 228 5.08 -10.59 -8.82
CA ASP A 228 4.51 -10.18 -7.54
C ASP A 228 5.33 -10.72 -6.36
N PHE A 229 5.51 -9.90 -5.32
CA PHE A 229 6.10 -10.36 -4.08
C PHE A 229 5.03 -11.10 -3.26
N ILE A 230 5.20 -12.41 -3.11
CA ILE A 230 4.32 -13.28 -2.34
C ILE A 230 5.11 -13.74 -1.11
N LEU A 231 4.68 -13.32 0.07
CA LEU A 231 5.14 -13.92 1.32
C LEU A 231 4.16 -15.02 1.72
N THR A 232 4.68 -16.19 2.08
CA THR A 232 3.90 -17.32 2.60
C THR A 232 4.32 -17.60 4.04
N VAL A 233 3.35 -17.60 4.95
CA VAL A 233 3.55 -17.94 6.36
C VAL A 233 2.83 -19.24 6.67
N HIS A 234 3.59 -20.24 7.11
CA HIS A 234 3.09 -21.51 7.63
C HIS A 234 3.12 -21.48 9.16
N ALA A 235 1.95 -21.52 9.77
CA ALA A 235 1.80 -21.61 11.22
C ALA A 235 0.60 -22.52 11.54
N LEU A 236 0.54 -23.02 12.77
CA LEU A 236 -0.60 -23.80 13.24
C LEU A 236 -1.80 -22.88 13.56
N GLY A 237 -3.02 -23.42 13.56
CA GLY A 237 -4.17 -22.73 14.17
C GLY A 237 -4.69 -21.48 13.46
N PHE A 238 -4.44 -21.30 12.16
CA PHE A 238 -5.17 -20.31 11.35
C PHE A 238 -6.61 -20.75 11.04
N ASP A 239 -6.94 -22.03 11.23
CA ASP A 239 -8.28 -22.63 11.15
C ASP A 239 -9.16 -22.31 12.38
N LYS A 240 -8.60 -21.72 13.43
CA LYS A 240 -9.33 -21.36 14.66
C LYS A 240 -10.08 -20.02 14.50
N PRO A 241 -11.31 -19.89 15.01
CA PRO A 241 -12.06 -18.63 15.01
C PRO A 241 -11.33 -17.52 15.75
N ARG A 242 -11.32 -16.31 15.19
CA ARG A 242 -10.54 -15.17 15.70
C ARG A 242 -11.33 -13.87 15.60
N CYS A 243 -11.04 -12.96 16.53
CA CYS A 243 -11.54 -11.60 16.49
C CYS A 243 -10.36 -10.63 16.59
N PHE A 244 -10.28 -9.70 15.64
CA PHE A 244 -9.35 -8.57 15.67
C PHE A 244 -10.09 -7.34 16.15
N ALA A 245 -9.43 -6.54 16.99
CA ALA A 245 -9.95 -5.27 17.47
C ALA A 245 -8.85 -4.22 17.34
N GLU A 246 -9.10 -3.15 16.60
CA GLU A 246 -8.25 -1.96 16.58
C GLU A 246 -8.96 -0.86 17.37
N VAL A 247 -8.25 -0.31 18.35
CA VAL A 247 -8.74 0.79 19.18
C VAL A 247 -8.26 2.09 18.56
N ASP A 248 -9.12 3.09 18.48
CA ASP A 248 -8.72 4.42 18.02
C ASP A 248 -7.54 4.96 18.85
N PRO A 249 -6.38 5.24 18.22
CA PRO A 249 -5.22 5.79 18.91
C PRO A 249 -5.49 7.15 19.59
N GLN A 250 -6.51 7.88 19.12
CA GLN A 250 -6.90 9.18 19.67
C GLN A 250 -7.91 9.07 20.83
N GLY A 251 -8.28 7.86 21.26
CA GLY A 251 -9.06 7.63 22.48
C GLY A 251 -10.54 8.02 22.38
N ARG A 252 -11.13 8.03 21.18
CA ARG A 252 -12.57 8.34 20.99
C ARG A 252 -13.52 7.19 21.37
N ASP A 253 -13.08 6.24 22.19
CA ASP A 253 -13.82 5.04 22.61
C ASP A 253 -14.48 4.25 21.45
N THR A 254 -13.90 4.33 20.25
CA THR A 254 -14.35 3.56 19.09
C THR A 254 -13.40 2.39 18.87
N ILE A 255 -13.98 1.21 18.68
CA ILE A 255 -13.25 -0.04 18.40
C ILE A 255 -13.74 -0.55 17.05
N ALA A 256 -12.83 -0.66 16.09
CA ALA A 256 -13.08 -1.42 14.88
C ALA A 256 -12.89 -2.91 15.22
N MET A 257 -13.99 -3.66 15.30
CA MET A 257 -13.96 -5.10 15.56
C MET A 257 -14.27 -5.88 14.29
N ARG A 258 -13.54 -6.96 14.08
CA ARG A 258 -13.77 -7.91 13.00
C ARG A 258 -13.64 -9.33 13.53
N ALA A 259 -14.70 -10.13 13.36
CA ALA A 259 -14.68 -11.56 13.66
C ALA A 259 -14.61 -12.36 12.36
N ASP A 260 -13.67 -13.28 12.28
CA ASP A 260 -13.58 -14.26 11.20
C ASP A 260 -13.98 -15.64 11.77
N ALA A 261 -15.08 -16.18 11.25
CA ALA A 261 -15.54 -17.52 11.53
C ALA A 261 -15.21 -18.39 10.31
N ILE A 262 -14.42 -19.44 10.53
CA ILE A 262 -14.16 -20.47 9.53
C ILE A 262 -15.23 -21.54 9.75
N TYR A 263 -16.14 -21.69 8.78
CA TYR A 263 -17.18 -22.73 8.78
C TYR A 263 -16.64 -24.01 8.14
#